data_AF-A0A534ZA87-F1
#
_entry.id   AF-A0A534ZA87-F1
#
_cell.length_a   1.000
_cell.length_b   1.000
_cell.length_c   1.000
_cell.angle_alpha   90.00
_cell.angle_beta   90.00
_cell.angle_gamma   90.00
#
_symmetry.space_group_name_H-M   'P 1'
#
loop_
_entity.id
_entity.type
_entity.pdbx_description
1 polymer ?
#
loop_
_entity_poly.entity_id
_entity_poly.type
_entity_poly.pdbx_seq_one_letter_code
_entity_poly.pdbx_strand_id
1 'polypeptide(L)'
;MRATVGESAESNAPTGKSGDLAAAVIHDAQRLVSLEIALAKQEIKDMAIGNGIAAGLVATGGLLLILGLLVAVPTLVVVLLPWHWQAALVWAAAYVLLGIVLAVAGSARFKVGLPTRTLESLKENKEWALRQIRSNGR
;
A
#
# COMPACT_ATOMS: atom_id res chain seq x y z
N MET A 1 28.55 74.22 40.12
CA MET A 1 28.40 72.92 39.43
C MET A 1 27.02 72.38 39.80
N ARG A 2 25.99 72.70 39.01
CA ARG A 2 25.42 71.93 37.89
C ARG A 2 24.48 70.82 38.39
N ALA A 3 23.18 71.13 38.36
CA ALA A 3 22.09 70.17 38.31
C ALA A 3 22.08 69.45 36.95
N THR A 4 21.24 68.41 36.84
CA THR A 4 21.13 67.35 35.82
C THR A 4 22.04 66.16 36.13
N VAL A 5 21.54 64.95 36.35
CA VAL A 5 20.78 64.07 35.44
C VAL A 5 19.85 63.23 36.33
N GLY A 6 18.54 63.19 36.17
CA GLY A 6 17.85 62.83 34.93
C GLY A 6 17.61 61.32 34.94
N GLU A 7 16.53 60.91 35.61
CA GLU A 7 15.61 59.86 35.16
C GLU A 7 16.20 58.82 34.18
N SER A 8 16.64 57.67 34.66
CA SER A 8 16.86 56.48 33.82
C SER A 8 16.62 55.21 34.64
N ALA A 9 15.48 55.17 35.34
CA ALA A 9 14.84 53.90 35.65
C ALA A 9 14.17 53.40 34.35
N GLU A 10 14.99 53.05 33.36
CA GLU A 10 14.49 52.44 32.14
C GLU A 10 14.12 50.99 32.47
N SER A 11 12.82 50.80 32.60
CA SER A 11 12.08 49.55 32.68
C SER A 11 12.63 48.48 31.73
N ASN A 12 13.54 47.64 32.22
CA ASN A 12 13.71 46.28 31.70
C ASN A 12 12.74 45.34 32.43
N ALA A 13 11.44 45.63 32.27
CA ALA A 13 10.41 44.64 32.53
C ALA A 13 10.31 43.75 31.28
N PRO A 14 10.62 42.44 31.36
CA PRO A 14 10.30 41.52 30.27
C PRO A 14 8.77 41.46 30.15
N THR A 15 8.24 42.23 29.19
CA THR A 15 6.82 42.30 28.84
C THR A 15 6.53 41.32 27.70
N GLY A 16 6.84 40.04 27.93
CA GLY A 16 6.39 38.91 27.10
C GLY A 16 5.68 37.91 28.01
N LYS A 17 4.47 38.25 28.48
CA LYS A 17 3.95 37.70 29.75
C LYS A 17 2.76 36.74 29.71
N SER A 18 2.07 36.56 28.58
CA SER A 18 1.01 35.53 28.49
C SER A 18 0.82 35.01 27.06
N GLY A 19 0.99 35.88 26.07
CA GLY A 19 0.91 35.50 24.65
C GLY A 19 1.98 34.51 24.21
N ASP A 20 3.23 34.69 24.68
CA ASP A 20 4.34 33.78 24.34
C ASP A 20 4.16 32.38 24.92
N LEU A 21 3.54 32.26 26.11
CA LEU A 21 3.26 30.96 26.73
C LEU A 21 2.12 30.24 26.01
N ALA A 22 1.08 30.96 25.58
CA ALA A 22 0.00 30.39 24.77
C ALA A 22 0.51 29.93 23.40
N ALA A 23 1.38 30.71 22.76
CA ALA A 23 2.03 30.36 21.50
C ALA A 23 2.92 29.10 21.66
N ALA A 24 3.69 29.01 22.75
CA ALA A 24 4.51 27.84 23.05
C ALA A 24 3.67 26.56 23.25
N VAL A 25 2.55 26.63 23.98
CA VAL A 25 1.65 25.48 24.19
C VAL A 25 1.00 25.02 22.88
N ILE A 26 0.59 25.96 22.01
CA ILE A 26 0.03 25.62 20.68
C ILE A 26 1.08 24.93 19.81
N HIS A 27 2.31 25.44 19.82
CA HIS A 27 3.42 24.85 19.08
C HIS A 27 3.75 23.43 19.60
N ASP A 28 3.75 23.21 20.91
CA ASP A 28 3.98 21.89 21.49
C ASP A 28 2.83 20.92 21.20
N ALA A 29 1.58 21.37 21.20
CA ALA A 29 0.43 20.57 20.79
C ALA A 29 0.53 20.13 19.32
N GLN A 30 0.91 21.04 18.42
CA GLN A 30 1.16 20.71 17.01
C GLN A 30 2.30 19.71 16.84
N ARG A 31 3.37 19.87 17.64
CA ARG A 31 4.50 18.94 17.66
C ARG A 31 4.07 17.55 18.11
N LEU A 32 3.29 17.43 19.19
CA LEU A 32 2.77 16.14 19.66
C LEU A 32 1.91 15.45 18.59
N VAL A 33 0.99 16.18 17.95
CA VAL A 33 0.16 15.63 16.87
C VAL A 33 1.04 15.11 15.71
N SER A 34 2.06 15.86 15.31
CA SER A 34 2.98 15.40 14.26
C SER A 34 3.78 14.15 14.65
N LEU A 35 4.15 14.02 15.93
CA LEU A 35 4.83 12.84 16.45
C LEU A 35 3.90 11.62 16.48
N GLU A 36 2.65 11.79 16.93
CA GLU A 36 1.64 10.72 16.95
C GLU A 36 1.42 10.17 15.54
N ILE A 37 1.33 11.05 14.54
CA ILE A 37 1.22 10.68 13.12
C ILE A 37 2.48 9.94 12.66
N ALA A 38 3.67 10.41 13.03
CA ALA A 38 4.92 9.77 12.67
C ALA A 38 5.05 8.37 13.28
N LEU A 39 4.62 8.22 14.55
CA LEU A 39 4.64 6.96 15.28
C LEU A 39 3.63 5.97 14.72
N ALA A 40 2.38 6.39 14.49
CA ALA A 40 1.35 5.58 13.85
C ALA A 40 1.79 5.11 12.45
N LYS A 41 2.44 5.99 11.68
CA LYS A 41 3.00 5.63 10.37
C LYS A 41 4.10 4.58 10.51
N GLN A 42 4.95 4.69 11.52
CA GLN A 42 6.00 3.71 11.79
C GLN A 42 5.42 2.36 12.20
N GLU A 43 4.45 2.36 13.10
CA GLU A 43 3.79 1.13 13.56
C GLU A 43 3.08 0.40 12.40
N ILE A 44 2.35 1.13 11.56
CA ILE A 44 1.74 0.56 10.35
C ILE A 44 2.81 -0.01 9.42
N LYS A 45 3.94 0.69 9.25
CA LYS A 45 5.05 0.22 8.40
C LYS A 45 5.68 -1.05 8.96
N ASP A 46 5.97 -1.10 10.25
CA ASP A 46 6.60 -2.25 10.89
C ASP A 46 5.65 -3.46 10.88
N MET A 47 4.36 -3.25 11.14
CA MET A 47 3.33 -4.28 10.99
C MET A 47 3.23 -4.77 9.53
N ALA A 48 3.20 -3.86 8.55
CA ALA A 48 3.08 -4.20 7.14
C ALA A 48 4.30 -4.97 6.63
N ILE A 49 5.51 -4.58 7.04
CA ILE A 49 6.75 -5.28 6.67
C ILE A 49 6.83 -6.63 7.36
N GLY A 50 6.61 -6.70 8.67
CA GLY A 50 6.67 -7.95 9.42
C GLY A 50 5.65 -8.97 8.93
N ASN A 51 4.38 -8.57 8.86
CA ASN A 51 3.31 -9.45 8.37
C ASN A 51 3.46 -9.75 6.87
N GLY A 52 3.95 -8.79 6.08
CA GLY A 52 4.21 -8.97 4.66
C GLY A 52 5.30 -10.01 4.40
N ILE A 53 6.40 -9.97 5.17
CA ILE A 53 7.47 -10.96 5.09
C ILE A 53 6.95 -12.34 5.52
N ALA A 54 6.22 -12.43 6.64
CA ALA A 54 5.67 -13.69 7.11
C ALA A 54 4.70 -14.30 6.09
N ALA A 55 3.77 -13.51 5.56
CA ALA A 55 2.85 -13.94 4.49
C ALA A 55 3.62 -14.37 3.23
N GLY A 56 4.66 -13.63 2.85
CA GLY A 56 5.54 -13.96 1.74
C GLY A 56 6.27 -15.30 1.93
N LEU A 57 6.82 -15.56 3.12
CA LEU A 57 7.46 -16.84 3.43
C LEU A 57 6.47 -17.99 3.41
N VAL A 58 5.29 -17.84 4.02
CA VAL A 58 4.26 -18.89 4.02
C VAL A 58 3.76 -19.17 2.61
N ALA A 59 3.50 -18.13 1.81
CA ALA A 59 3.08 -18.29 0.42
C ALA A 59 4.15 -18.99 -0.43
N THR A 60 5.42 -18.57 -0.29
CA THR A 60 6.55 -19.15 -1.03
C THR A 60 6.82 -20.59 -0.60
N GLY A 61 6.82 -20.87 0.71
CA GLY A 61 6.99 -22.22 1.26
C GLY A 61 5.86 -23.14 0.81
N GLY A 62 4.60 -22.68 0.87
CA GLY A 62 3.45 -23.41 0.36
C GLY A 62 3.58 -23.73 -1.14
N LEU A 63 4.00 -22.74 -1.95
CA LEU A 63 4.26 -22.95 -3.37
C LEU A 63 5.34 -24.00 -3.61
N LEU A 64 6.46 -23.93 -2.89
CA LEU A 64 7.54 -24.91 -3.01
C LEU A 64 7.11 -26.32 -2.62
N LEU A 65 6.30 -26.47 -1.56
CA LEU A 65 5.74 -27.77 -1.16
C LEU A 65 4.81 -28.33 -2.24
N ILE A 66 3.94 -27.48 -2.80
CA ILE A 66 3.06 -27.87 -3.91
C ILE A 66 3.89 -28.33 -5.11
N LEU A 67 4.91 -27.57 -5.51
CA LEU A 67 5.81 -27.92 -6.61
C LEU A 67 6.58 -29.23 -6.32
N GLY A 68 7.04 -29.41 -5.08
CA GLY A 68 7.70 -30.63 -4.64
C GLY A 68 6.78 -31.85 -4.75
N LEU A 69 5.53 -31.73 -4.30
CA LEU A 69 4.52 -32.78 -4.43
C LEU A 69 4.18 -33.05 -5.89
N LEU A 70 4.15 -31.99 -6.70
CA LEU A 70 3.94 -32.03 -8.15
C LEU A 70 4.98 -32.92 -8.86
N VAL A 71 6.22 -32.91 -8.37
CA VAL A 71 7.30 -33.71 -8.97
C VAL A 71 7.39 -35.08 -8.29
N ALA A 72 7.39 -35.11 -6.97
CA ALA A 72 7.64 -36.31 -6.18
C ALA A 72 6.60 -37.40 -6.44
N VAL A 73 5.31 -37.06 -6.48
CA VAL A 73 4.23 -38.06 -6.60
C VAL A 73 4.28 -38.77 -7.96
N PRO A 74 4.30 -38.08 -9.12
CA PRO A 74 4.45 -38.75 -10.42
C PRO A 74 5.73 -39.55 -10.54
N THR A 75 6.86 -39.03 -10.06
CA THR A 75 8.14 -39.75 -10.10
C THR A 75 8.05 -41.06 -9.33
N LEU A 76 7.44 -41.06 -8.14
CA LEU A 76 7.28 -42.25 -7.32
C LEU A 76 6.37 -43.28 -7.99
N VAL A 77 5.27 -42.83 -8.61
CA VAL A 77 4.35 -43.71 -9.36
C VAL A 77 5.04 -44.32 -10.58
N VAL A 78 5.82 -43.54 -11.35
CA VAL A 78 6.54 -44.05 -12.52
C VAL A 78 7.61 -45.08 -12.13
N VAL A 79 8.28 -44.89 -10.99
CA VAL A 79 9.30 -45.83 -10.50
C VAL A 79 8.69 -47.12 -9.95
N LEU A 80 7.54 -47.05 -9.27
CA LEU A 80 6.90 -48.23 -8.66
C LEU A 80 6.10 -49.07 -9.64
N LEU A 81 5.63 -48.51 -10.76
CA LEU A 81 4.82 -49.24 -11.73
C LEU A 81 5.67 -49.75 -12.92
N PRO A 82 5.52 -51.02 -13.31
CA PRO A 82 6.21 -51.57 -14.49
C PRO A 82 5.71 -50.96 -15.81
N TRP A 83 4.63 -50.20 -15.78
CA TRP A 83 3.96 -49.60 -16.94
C TRP A 83 4.17 -48.07 -16.94
N HIS A 84 5.44 -47.68 -16.99
CA HIS A 84 5.94 -46.33 -16.69
C HIS A 84 5.38 -45.23 -17.60
N TRP A 85 5.12 -45.53 -18.88
CA TRP A 85 4.67 -44.51 -19.84
C TRP A 85 3.18 -44.15 -19.69
N GLN A 86 2.29 -45.11 -19.38
CA GLN A 86 0.89 -44.82 -19.08
C GLN A 86 0.73 -44.06 -17.77
N ALA A 87 1.50 -44.43 -16.75
CA ALA A 87 1.51 -43.72 -15.48
C ALA A 87 1.89 -42.25 -15.68
N ALA A 88 2.94 -41.98 -16.47
CA ALA A 88 3.35 -40.62 -16.82
C ALA A 88 2.25 -39.85 -17.58
N LEU A 89 1.56 -40.51 -18.52
CA LEU A 89 0.49 -39.89 -19.33
C LEU A 89 -0.73 -39.52 -18.49
N VAL A 90 -1.14 -40.38 -17.54
CA VAL A 90 -2.24 -40.09 -16.61
C VAL A 90 -1.89 -38.91 -15.71
N TRP A 91 -0.66 -38.83 -15.20
CA TRP A 91 -0.21 -37.68 -14.41
C TRP A 91 -0.12 -36.39 -15.22
N ALA A 92 0.36 -36.46 -16.46
CA ALA A 92 0.35 -35.33 -17.37
C ALA A 92 -1.07 -34.81 -17.63
N ALA A 93 -2.03 -35.71 -17.85
CA ALA A 93 -3.44 -35.35 -17.99
C ALA A 93 -4.00 -34.71 -16.70
N ALA A 94 -3.65 -35.24 -15.52
CA ALA A 94 -4.03 -34.64 -14.24
C ALA A 94 -3.46 -33.23 -14.08
N TYR A 95 -2.22 -32.97 -14.53
CA TYR A 95 -1.63 -31.62 -14.51
C TYR A 95 -2.33 -30.65 -15.43
N VAL A 96 -2.64 -31.07 -16.65
CA VAL A 96 -3.39 -30.24 -17.60
C VAL A 96 -4.76 -29.90 -17.01
N LEU A 97 -5.44 -30.87 -16.41
CA LEU A 97 -6.75 -30.66 -15.79
C LEU A 97 -6.66 -29.69 -14.61
N LEU A 98 -5.70 -29.89 -13.70
CA LEU A 98 -5.47 -29.01 -12.56
C LEU A 98 -5.12 -27.59 -13.02
N GLY A 99 -4.26 -27.46 -14.02
CA GLY A 99 -3.88 -26.19 -14.63
C GLY A 99 -5.06 -25.43 -15.24
N ILE A 100 -5.94 -26.13 -15.96
CA ILE A 100 -7.18 -25.53 -16.50
C ILE A 100 -8.09 -25.04 -15.37
N VAL A 101 -8.29 -25.85 -14.33
CA VAL A 101 -9.13 -25.45 -13.18
C VAL A 101 -8.55 -24.20 -12.50
N LEU A 102 -7.24 -24.16 -12.25
CA LEU A 102 -6.58 -23.01 -11.65
C LEU A 102 -6.64 -21.78 -12.57
N ALA A 103 -6.43 -21.95 -13.88
CA ALA A 103 -6.51 -20.85 -14.85
C ALA A 103 -7.92 -20.26 -14.89
N VAL A 104 -8.96 -21.10 -14.95
CA VAL A 104 -10.35 -20.65 -14.96
C VAL A 104 -10.73 -20.00 -13.64
N ALA A 105 -10.38 -20.62 -12.50
CA ALA A 105 -10.65 -20.05 -11.17
C ALA A 105 -9.92 -18.72 -10.97
N GLY A 106 -8.66 -18.62 -11.41
CA GLY A 106 -7.86 -17.41 -11.38
C GLY A 106 -8.45 -16.31 -12.25
N SER A 107 -8.74 -16.61 -13.51
CA SER A 107 -9.39 -15.66 -14.44
C SER A 107 -10.77 -15.21 -13.95
N ALA A 108 -11.53 -16.06 -13.27
CA ALA A 108 -12.80 -15.69 -12.67
C ALA A 108 -12.65 -14.74 -11.46
N ARG A 109 -11.52 -14.79 -10.74
CA ARG A 109 -11.18 -13.84 -9.67
C ARG A 109 -10.57 -12.54 -10.21
N PHE A 110 -9.93 -12.58 -11.38
CA PHE A 110 -9.47 -11.38 -12.09
C PHE A 110 -10.66 -10.60 -12.66
N LYS A 111 -11.34 -9.82 -11.81
CA LYS A 111 -12.14 -8.69 -12.24
C LYS A 111 -11.21 -7.52 -12.60
N VAL A 112 -10.44 -7.67 -13.68
CA VAL A 112 -9.84 -6.51 -14.37
C VAL A 112 -10.94 -5.87 -15.23
N GLY A 113 -11.99 -5.40 -14.56
CA GLY A 113 -12.97 -4.51 -15.18
C GLY A 113 -12.37 -3.11 -15.15
N LEU A 114 -12.30 -2.44 -16.30
CA LEU A 114 -12.00 -1.00 -16.34
C LEU A 114 -12.86 -0.30 -15.28
N PRO A 115 -12.28 0.49 -14.37
CA PRO A 115 -13.05 1.16 -13.33
C PRO A 115 -14.14 1.99 -13.99
N THR A 116 -15.39 1.56 -13.82
CA THR A 116 -16.55 2.16 -14.50
C THR A 116 -16.66 3.64 -14.17
N ARG A 117 -16.28 4.03 -12.96
CA ARG A 117 -16.19 5.42 -12.50
C ARG A 117 -15.16 6.23 -13.28
N THR A 118 -13.99 5.68 -13.56
CA THR A 118 -12.96 6.37 -14.36
C THR A 118 -13.39 6.48 -15.83
N LEU A 119 -14.06 5.46 -16.38
CA LEU A 119 -14.62 5.55 -17.74
C LEU A 119 -15.72 6.59 -17.85
N GLU A 120 -16.56 6.74 -16.81
CA GLU A 120 -17.62 7.73 -16.76
C GLU A 120 -17.06 9.15 -16.67
N SER A 121 -16.09 9.39 -15.78
CA SER A 121 -15.38 10.68 -15.69
C SER A 121 -14.65 11.04 -16.99
N LEU A 122 -14.08 10.08 -17.71
CA LEU A 122 -13.43 10.33 -19.00
C LEU A 122 -14.43 10.70 -20.12
N LYS A 123 -15.64 10.13 -20.10
CA LYS A 123 -16.72 10.53 -21.03
C LYS A 123 -17.20 11.94 -20.74
N GLU A 124 -17.42 12.26 -19.47
CA GLU A 124 -17.88 13.57 -19.02
C GLU A 124 -16.86 14.66 -19.37
N ASN A 125 -15.57 14.39 -19.15
CA ASN A 125 -14.47 15.28 -19.54
C ASN A 125 -14.41 15.51 -21.06
N LYS A 126 -14.66 14.47 -21.87
CA LYS A 126 -14.72 14.60 -23.33
C LYS A 126 -15.87 15.49 -23.76
N GLU A 127 -17.04 15.34 -23.16
CA GLU A 127 -18.20 16.18 -23.48
C GLU A 127 -17.98 17.64 -23.08
N TRP A 128 -17.37 17.90 -21.93
CA TRP A 128 -17.02 19.26 -21.51
C TRP A 128 -16.02 19.91 -22.48
N ALA A 129 -14.98 19.17 -22.89
CA ALA A 129 -14.00 19.66 -23.86
C ALA A 129 -14.62 19.96 -25.24
N LEU A 130 -15.54 19.11 -25.72
CA LEU A 130 -16.24 19.33 -26.99
C LEU A 130 -17.20 20.53 -26.93
N ARG A 131 -17.84 20.77 -25.77
CA ARG A 131 -18.67 21.95 -25.56
C ARG A 131 -17.84 23.24 -25.57
N GLN A 132 -16.66 23.22 -24.95
CA GLN A 132 -15.76 24.38 -24.90
C GLN A 132 -15.25 24.81 -26.29
N ILE A 133 -14.89 23.83 -27.14
CA ILE A 133 -14.45 24.11 -28.53
C ILE A 133 -15.62 24.67 -29.36
N ARG A 134 -16.84 24.18 -29.14
CA ARG A 134 -18.03 24.64 -29.84
C ARG A 134 -18.49 26.03 -29.40
N SER A 135 -18.32 26.40 -28.13
CA SER A 135 -18.73 27.71 -27.60
C SER A 135 -17.73 28.83 -27.91
N ASN A 136 -16.45 28.53 -28.14
CA ASN A 136 -15.42 29.53 -28.48
C ASN A 136 -15.39 29.93 -29.98
N GLY A 137 -16.33 29.43 -30.79
CA GLY A 137 -16.43 29.69 -32.23
C GLY A 137 -17.53 30.68 -32.64
N ARG A 138 -18.02 31.52 -31.73
CA ARG A 138 -19.03 32.56 -32.01
C ARG A 138 -18.56 33.92 -31.54
#